data_AF-A0A4Q1HL33-F1
#
_entry.id   AF-A0A4Q1HL33-F1
#
_cell.length_a   1.000
_cell.length_b   1.000
_cell.length_c   1.000
_cell.angle_alpha   90.00
_cell.angle_beta   90.00
_cell.angle_gamma   90.00
#
_symmetry.space_group_name_H-M   'P 1'
#
loop_
_entity.id
_entity.type
_entity.pdbx_description
1 polymer ?
#
loop_
_entity_poly.entity_id
_entity_poly.type
_entity_poly.pdbx_seq_one_letter_code
_entity_poly.pdbx_strand_id
1 'polypeptide(L)'
;MATIPTGFPLWNTPFLDPSGRVAEVWIRFLLTLWDRTGGGSGEIPDTLTIEDVLSTEALFAAPSPTGTDAFQSEMAMAPARDEAKLLEMIFAPVQSTEYTRSAYSLPMPPTSPWTYTAGFRQGFYLSGGSVSSFVLQRGPMALPLGNSGADIADQTFVAGTDFTPGSTTSLTLSQSFGAKQRLWVFFDGVFQGDDQYSLSGTSLTFTSAIPVGVSSVYVKGLSLSAAGLGTQLIELNAGDIVSLTYSSVPAVTIIPR
;
A
#
# COMPACT_ATOMS: atom_id res chain seq x y z
N MET A 1 -21.28 -13.82 60.41
CA MET A 1 -20.10 -14.01 59.54
C MET A 1 -20.63 -14.07 58.12
N ALA A 2 -20.28 -13.10 57.27
CA ALA A 2 -20.71 -13.11 55.88
C ALA A 2 -20.07 -14.32 55.18
N THR A 3 -20.90 -15.26 54.74
CA THR A 3 -20.45 -16.43 53.99
C THR A 3 -19.91 -15.92 52.67
N ILE A 4 -18.60 -16.02 52.46
CA ILE A 4 -17.98 -15.58 51.21
C ILE A 4 -18.53 -16.47 50.08
N PRO A 5 -19.09 -15.91 49.00
CA PRO A 5 -19.63 -16.70 47.89
C PRO A 5 -18.56 -17.61 47.28
N THR A 6 -18.89 -18.87 47.05
CA THR A 6 -18.03 -19.82 46.35
C THR A 6 -17.87 -19.37 44.90
N GLY A 7 -16.70 -18.82 44.55
CA GLY A 7 -16.43 -18.27 43.23
C GLY A 7 -15.75 -16.91 43.24
N PHE A 8 -15.73 -16.22 44.39
CA PHE A 8 -14.88 -15.05 44.59
C PHE A 8 -13.46 -15.49 44.97
N PRO A 9 -12.40 -14.92 44.36
CA PRO A 9 -11.05 -15.14 44.85
C PRO A 9 -10.97 -14.66 46.30
N LEU A 10 -10.51 -15.56 47.18
CA LEU A 10 -10.23 -15.18 48.56
C LEU A 10 -9.16 -14.10 48.54
N TRP A 11 -9.23 -13.14 49.47
CA TRP A 11 -8.31 -12.01 49.53
C TRP A 11 -6.83 -12.42 49.61
N ASN A 12 -6.56 -13.65 50.04
CA ASN A 12 -5.23 -14.22 50.18
C ASN A 12 -4.84 -15.19 49.04
N THR A 13 -5.66 -15.34 48.00
CA THR A 13 -5.32 -16.15 46.84
C THR A 13 -4.45 -15.34 45.88
N PRO A 14 -3.17 -15.70 45.66
CA PRO A 14 -2.31 -14.96 44.76
C PRO A 14 -2.86 -14.98 43.33
N PHE A 15 -2.62 -13.90 42.58
CA PHE A 15 -3.07 -13.78 41.19
C PHE A 15 -2.46 -14.85 40.29
N LEU A 16 -1.21 -15.23 40.58
CA LEU A 16 -0.48 -16.27 39.87
C LEU A 16 -0.39 -17.54 40.71
N ASP A 17 -0.50 -18.68 40.05
CA ASP A 17 -0.19 -19.99 40.61
C ASP A 17 1.34 -20.19 40.70
N PRO A 18 1.81 -21.24 41.39
CA PRO A 18 3.24 -21.54 41.50
C PRO A 18 3.96 -21.81 40.18
N SER A 19 3.22 -22.00 39.08
CA SER A 19 3.76 -22.17 37.72
C SER A 19 3.83 -20.86 36.93
N GLY A 20 3.47 -19.73 37.55
CA GLY A 20 3.51 -18.40 36.95
C GLY A 20 2.31 -18.11 36.02
N ARG A 21 1.28 -18.95 36.05
CA ARG A 21 0.03 -18.77 35.27
C ARG A 21 -1.04 -18.12 36.14
N VAL A 22 -2.03 -17.46 35.54
CA VAL A 22 -3.15 -16.87 36.29
C VAL A 22 -3.92 -17.99 36.98
N ALA A 23 -4.11 -17.88 38.30
CA ALA A 23 -4.80 -18.91 39.07
C ALA A 23 -6.24 -19.09 38.56
N GLU A 24 -6.71 -20.35 38.55
CA GLU A 24 -8.03 -20.70 37.99
C GLU A 24 -9.19 -19.89 38.60
N VAL A 25 -9.09 -19.54 39.88
CA VAL A 25 -10.10 -18.73 40.55
C VAL A 25 -10.16 -17.31 39.98
N TRP A 26 -9.01 -16.73 39.64
CA TRP A 26 -8.91 -15.40 39.04
C TRP A 26 -9.34 -15.40 37.57
N ILE A 27 -9.02 -16.45 36.79
CA ILE A 27 -9.44 -16.50 35.38
C ILE A 27 -10.95 -16.68 35.24
N ARG A 28 -11.60 -17.44 36.14
CA ARG A 28 -13.06 -17.60 36.17
C ARG A 28 -13.77 -16.30 36.53
N PHE A 29 -13.22 -15.53 37.46
CA PHE A 29 -13.72 -14.21 37.82
C PHE A 29 -13.64 -13.24 36.62
N LEU A 30 -12.49 -13.18 35.93
CA LEU A 30 -12.31 -12.33 34.75
C LEU A 30 -13.22 -12.74 33.58
N LEU A 31 -13.43 -14.04 33.36
CA LEU A 31 -14.37 -14.53 32.34
C LEU A 31 -15.80 -14.06 32.63
N THR A 32 -16.19 -14.07 33.90
CA THR A 32 -17.53 -13.64 34.32
C THR A 32 -17.72 -12.13 34.13
N LEU A 33 -16.67 -11.33 34.37
CA LEU A 33 -16.69 -9.91 34.03
C LEU A 33 -16.80 -9.72 32.52
N TRP A 34 -16.01 -10.45 31.73
CA TRP A 34 -15.97 -10.34 30.27
C TRP A 34 -17.31 -10.67 29.60
N ASP A 35 -17.94 -11.79 29.95
CA ASP A 35 -19.23 -12.20 29.38
C ASP A 35 -20.34 -11.17 29.66
N ARG A 36 -20.18 -10.36 30.72
CA ARG A 36 -21.15 -9.37 31.15
C ARG A 36 -20.84 -7.95 30.65
N THR A 37 -19.57 -7.56 30.49
CA THR A 37 -19.17 -6.21 30.06
C THR A 37 -18.76 -6.11 28.59
N GLY A 38 -18.70 -7.22 27.83
CA GLY A 38 -18.14 -7.17 26.48
C GLY A 38 -18.52 -8.27 25.51
N GLY A 39 -19.56 -9.07 25.79
CA GLY A 39 -20.06 -10.10 24.86
C GLY A 39 -21.35 -9.77 24.10
N GLY A 40 -22.07 -8.72 24.49
CA GLY A 40 -23.35 -8.32 23.89
C GLY A 40 -23.33 -6.85 23.46
N SER A 41 -23.87 -6.55 22.29
CA SER A 41 -23.88 -5.22 21.65
C SER A 41 -24.82 -4.21 22.33
N GLY A 42 -24.60 -3.92 23.61
CA GLY A 42 -25.28 -2.88 24.39
C GLY A 42 -24.26 -2.04 25.16
N GLU A 43 -24.63 -0.79 25.50
CA GLU A 43 -23.79 0.20 26.18
C GLU A 43 -22.88 -0.43 27.25
N ILE A 44 -21.58 -0.16 27.14
CA ILE A 44 -20.56 -0.56 28.10
C ILE A 44 -20.78 0.31 29.36
N PRO A 45 -21.16 -0.27 30.51
CA PRO A 45 -21.30 0.53 31.72
C PRO A 45 -19.91 0.93 32.22
N ASP A 46 -19.69 2.24 32.37
CA ASP A 46 -18.42 2.81 32.87
C ASP A 46 -18.14 2.49 34.36
N THR A 47 -19.08 1.86 35.06
CA THR A 47 -18.94 1.52 36.49
C THR A 47 -19.63 0.20 36.85
N LEU A 48 -18.93 -0.67 37.57
CA LEU A 48 -19.51 -1.87 38.22
C LEU A 48 -20.30 -1.44 39.46
N THR A 49 -21.61 -1.73 39.51
CA THR A 49 -22.42 -1.41 40.70
C THR A 49 -22.44 -2.58 41.69
N ILE A 50 -22.88 -2.33 42.93
CA ILE A 50 -23.03 -3.39 43.95
C ILE A 50 -24.26 -4.27 43.65
N GLU A 51 -25.29 -3.72 42.99
CA GLU A 51 -26.45 -4.50 42.51
C GLU A 51 -26.03 -5.57 41.49
N ASP A 52 -25.04 -5.24 40.65
CA ASP A 52 -24.47 -6.17 39.70
C ASP A 52 -23.80 -7.38 40.36
N VAL A 53 -23.13 -7.15 41.49
CA VAL A 53 -22.43 -8.18 42.29
C VAL A 53 -23.40 -9.00 43.15
N LEU A 54 -24.55 -8.45 43.52
CA LEU A 54 -25.55 -9.15 44.35
C LEU A 54 -26.60 -9.92 43.53
N SER A 55 -26.74 -9.62 42.23
CA SER A 55 -27.60 -10.38 41.30
C SER A 55 -27.13 -11.82 41.06
N THR A 56 -25.94 -12.18 41.54
CA THR A 56 -25.27 -13.49 41.39
C THR A 56 -25.99 -14.65 42.11
N GLU A 57 -26.97 -14.39 42.98
CA GLU A 57 -27.65 -15.45 43.74
C GLU A 57 -28.89 -16.06 43.04
N ALA A 58 -29.42 -15.44 41.98
CA ALA A 58 -30.69 -15.88 41.37
C ALA A 58 -30.56 -17.00 40.32
N LEU A 59 -29.36 -17.25 39.76
CA LEU A 59 -29.19 -18.26 38.70
C LEU A 59 -28.88 -19.68 39.20
N PHE A 60 -28.74 -19.88 40.52
CA PHE A 60 -28.40 -21.17 41.11
C PHE A 60 -29.30 -21.59 42.27
N ALA A 61 -30.57 -21.16 42.27
CA ALA A 61 -31.58 -21.82 43.09
C ALA A 61 -31.70 -23.29 42.64
N ALA A 62 -31.15 -24.19 43.45
CA ALA A 62 -31.33 -25.62 43.28
C ALA A 62 -32.85 -25.94 43.21
N PRO A 63 -33.31 -26.79 42.26
CA PRO A 63 -34.67 -27.30 42.34
C PRO A 63 -34.80 -28.19 43.58
N SER A 64 -35.75 -27.85 44.46
CA SER A 64 -36.13 -28.72 45.59
C SER A 64 -36.90 -29.97 45.10
N PRO A 65 -36.95 -31.04 45.90
CA PRO A 65 -36.99 -32.43 45.45
C PRO A 65 -38.41 -32.91 45.13
N THR A 66 -38.60 -33.47 43.95
CA THR A 66 -39.61 -34.51 43.73
C THR A 66 -39.00 -35.55 42.81
N GLY A 67 -38.81 -36.73 43.38
CA GLY A 67 -38.06 -37.81 42.76
C GLY A 67 -38.66 -38.29 41.45
N THR A 68 -37.77 -38.52 40.50
CA THR A 68 -37.84 -39.66 39.56
C THR A 68 -36.41 -39.99 39.16
N ASP A 69 -36.12 -41.28 39.19
CA ASP A 69 -34.80 -41.90 39.10
C ASP A 69 -33.94 -41.46 37.90
N ALA A 70 -32.67 -41.25 38.23
CA ALA A 70 -31.56 -41.36 37.29
C ALA A 70 -31.54 -42.77 36.69
N PHE A 71 -31.30 -42.88 35.38
CA PHE A 71 -30.76 -44.04 34.62
C PHE A 71 -31.36 -44.29 33.23
N GLN A 72 -32.12 -43.36 32.63
CA GLN A 72 -32.42 -43.43 31.18
C GLN A 72 -32.43 -42.07 30.50
N SER A 73 -31.28 -41.64 29.99
CA SER A 73 -31.15 -40.76 28.81
C SER A 73 -29.67 -40.49 28.51
N GLU A 74 -28.94 -41.55 28.14
CA GLU A 74 -27.66 -41.40 27.47
C GLU A 74 -27.85 -41.48 25.95
N MET A 75 -26.99 -40.75 25.24
CA MET A 75 -26.80 -40.70 23.79
C MET A 75 -27.68 -39.73 22.99
N ALA A 76 -27.44 -38.43 23.19
CA ALA A 76 -27.48 -37.47 22.09
C ALA A 76 -26.05 -36.96 21.84
N MET A 77 -25.43 -37.46 20.78
CA MET A 77 -24.15 -36.99 20.23
C MET A 77 -24.22 -35.48 19.99
N ALA A 78 -23.43 -34.70 20.75
CA ALA A 78 -23.09 -33.34 20.35
C ALA A 78 -22.11 -33.41 19.17
N PRO A 79 -22.24 -32.57 18.14
CA PRO A 79 -21.27 -32.56 17.05
C PRO A 79 -19.90 -32.18 17.60
N ALA A 80 -18.86 -32.85 17.09
CA ALA A 80 -17.47 -32.61 17.44
C ALA A 80 -17.18 -31.10 17.44
N ARG A 81 -16.89 -30.54 18.62
CA ARG A 81 -16.37 -29.18 18.71
C ARG A 81 -15.00 -29.20 18.05
N ASP A 82 -14.88 -28.36 17.05
CA ASP A 82 -13.70 -28.10 16.24
C ASP A 82 -12.53 -27.66 17.14
N GLU A 83 -11.77 -28.61 17.69
CA GLU A 83 -10.66 -28.38 18.63
C GLU A 83 -9.55 -27.48 18.03
N ALA A 84 -9.51 -27.36 16.70
CA ALA A 84 -8.65 -26.41 15.99
C ALA A 84 -8.93 -24.95 16.39
N LYS A 85 -10.19 -24.59 16.67
CA LYS A 85 -10.55 -23.23 17.08
C LYS A 85 -10.14 -22.90 18.52
N LEU A 86 -10.02 -23.93 19.37
CA LEU A 86 -9.62 -23.76 20.76
C LEU A 86 -8.11 -23.54 20.90
N LEU A 87 -7.30 -24.17 20.05
CA LEU A 87 -5.85 -23.89 20.00
C LEU A 87 -5.52 -22.52 19.38
N GLU A 88 -6.31 -22.02 18.42
CA GLU A 88 -6.17 -20.65 17.87
C GLU A 88 -6.48 -19.55 18.90
N MET A 89 -7.33 -19.82 19.90
CA MET A 89 -7.62 -18.86 20.99
C MET A 89 -6.52 -18.79 22.06
N ILE A 90 -5.71 -19.85 22.21
CA ILE A 90 -4.66 -19.93 23.24
C ILE A 90 -3.35 -19.29 22.77
N PHE A 91 -3.07 -19.37 21.47
CA PHE A 91 -2.01 -18.62 20.84
C PHE A 91 -2.65 -17.72 19.81
N ALA A 92 -2.93 -16.47 20.19
CA ALA A 92 -3.09 -15.44 19.18
C ALA A 92 -1.88 -15.57 18.26
N PRO A 93 -2.05 -15.78 16.94
CA PRO A 93 -0.92 -15.73 16.04
C PRO A 93 -0.19 -14.43 16.35
N VAL A 94 1.14 -14.46 16.44
CA VAL A 94 1.93 -13.23 16.36
C VAL A 94 1.65 -12.70 14.95
N GLN A 95 0.55 -11.97 14.82
CA GLN A 95 0.26 -11.14 13.69
C GLN A 95 1.33 -10.06 13.83
N SER A 96 2.44 -10.26 13.14
CA SER A 96 3.24 -9.15 12.69
C SER A 96 2.25 -8.16 12.08
N THR A 97 1.93 -7.08 12.79
CA THR A 97 0.94 -6.07 12.39
C THR A 97 1.32 -5.38 11.08
N GLU A 98 2.54 -5.63 10.58
CA GLU A 98 3.02 -5.23 9.27
C GLU A 98 2.37 -6.04 8.13
N TYR A 99 1.96 -7.31 8.36
CA TYR A 99 1.46 -8.22 7.32
C TYR A 99 -0.07 -8.34 7.21
N THR A 100 -0.86 -7.75 8.12
CA THR A 100 -2.34 -7.86 8.08
C THR A 100 -3.02 -6.85 7.15
N ARG A 101 -2.27 -5.93 6.56
CA ARG A 101 -2.85 -4.90 5.69
C ARG A 101 -3.02 -5.46 4.27
N SER A 102 -4.25 -5.52 3.81
CA SER A 102 -4.55 -5.81 2.41
C SER A 102 -4.07 -4.67 1.50
N ALA A 103 -3.78 -5.00 0.24
CA ALA A 103 -3.52 -4.00 -0.78
C ALA A 103 -4.70 -3.03 -0.89
N TYR A 104 -4.41 -1.74 -1.05
CA TYR A 104 -5.43 -0.70 -1.15
C TYR A 104 -5.08 0.32 -2.22
N SER A 105 -6.10 0.87 -2.90
CA SER A 105 -5.90 1.93 -3.88
C SER A 105 -5.73 3.27 -3.18
N LEU A 106 -4.80 4.08 -3.69
CA LEU A 106 -4.58 5.42 -3.18
C LEU A 106 -5.25 6.42 -4.13
N PRO A 107 -6.16 7.27 -3.62
CA PRO A 107 -6.87 8.21 -4.47
C PRO A 107 -5.90 9.29 -4.97
N MET A 108 -5.84 9.42 -6.29
CA MET A 108 -5.06 10.45 -6.98
C MET A 108 -5.95 11.65 -7.31
N PRO A 109 -5.53 12.89 -7.01
CA PRO A 109 -6.28 14.07 -7.40
C PRO A 109 -6.23 14.26 -8.93
N PRO A 110 -7.23 14.94 -9.53
CA PRO A 110 -7.19 15.26 -10.96
C PRO A 110 -6.08 16.26 -11.33
N THR A 111 -5.57 17.00 -10.34
CA THR A 111 -4.53 18.01 -10.51
C THR A 111 -3.14 17.42 -10.27
N SER A 112 -2.25 17.56 -11.24
CA SER A 112 -0.81 17.30 -11.14
C SER A 112 -0.06 18.59 -10.75
N PRO A 113 1.05 18.54 -9.99
CA PRO A 113 1.75 17.35 -9.50
C PRO A 113 1.17 16.79 -8.20
N TRP A 114 1.50 15.53 -7.90
CA TRP A 114 1.10 14.84 -6.68
C TRP A 114 2.31 14.22 -5.97
N THR A 115 2.25 14.18 -4.63
CA THR A 115 3.31 13.62 -3.80
C THR A 115 2.75 12.66 -2.76
N TYR A 116 3.54 11.65 -2.42
CA TYR A 116 3.21 10.61 -1.47
C TYR A 116 4.40 10.32 -0.57
N THR A 117 4.19 10.21 0.73
CA THR A 117 5.22 9.79 1.69
C THR A 117 4.84 8.44 2.27
N ALA A 118 5.74 7.46 2.15
CA ALA A 118 5.53 6.14 2.73
C ALA A 118 5.70 6.18 4.25
N GLY A 119 4.71 5.69 4.99
CA GLY A 119 4.78 5.63 6.46
C GLY A 119 5.48 4.37 7.00
N PHE A 120 5.62 3.34 6.17
CA PHE A 120 6.15 2.03 6.51
C PHE A 120 6.73 1.38 5.24
N ARG A 121 7.32 0.19 5.35
CA ARG A 121 7.79 -0.56 4.18
C ARG A 121 6.60 -1.05 3.36
N GLN A 122 6.61 -0.78 2.07
CA GLN A 122 5.48 -1.11 1.20
C GLN A 122 5.88 -1.14 -0.27
N GLY A 123 5.16 -1.92 -1.07
CA GLY A 123 5.16 -1.79 -2.51
C GLY A 123 4.28 -0.62 -2.95
N PHE A 124 4.79 0.19 -3.86
CA PHE A 124 4.05 1.23 -4.56
C PHE A 124 3.88 0.78 -6.01
N TYR A 125 2.65 0.42 -6.36
CA TYR A 125 2.29 -0.01 -7.70
C TYR A 125 1.56 1.12 -8.42
N LEU A 126 2.10 1.55 -9.55
CA LEU A 126 1.55 2.56 -10.44
C LEU A 126 1.08 1.88 -11.73
N SER A 127 -0.12 2.22 -12.19
CA SER A 127 -0.64 1.69 -13.46
C SER A 127 -1.58 2.65 -14.16
N GLY A 128 -1.57 2.61 -15.49
CA GLY A 128 -2.44 3.46 -16.32
C GLY A 128 -2.10 4.95 -16.21
N GLY A 129 -2.96 5.78 -16.80
CA GLY A 129 -2.71 7.22 -16.90
C GLY A 129 -1.50 7.58 -17.78
N SER A 130 -1.10 8.84 -17.74
CA SER A 130 0.02 9.38 -18.51
C SER A 130 0.86 10.20 -17.55
N VAL A 131 1.84 9.54 -16.94
CA VAL A 131 2.81 10.19 -16.07
C VAL A 131 3.84 10.90 -16.96
N SER A 132 4.39 12.03 -16.55
CA SER A 132 5.48 12.73 -17.25
C SER A 132 6.72 12.88 -16.37
N SER A 133 6.59 12.65 -15.06
CA SER A 133 7.71 12.52 -14.13
C SER A 133 7.34 11.56 -13.02
N PHE A 134 8.22 10.60 -12.72
CA PHE A 134 8.16 9.79 -11.51
C PHE A 134 9.51 9.91 -10.81
N VAL A 135 9.53 10.44 -9.60
CA VAL A 135 10.74 10.57 -8.80
C VAL A 135 10.54 9.89 -7.47
N LEU A 136 11.47 9.01 -7.11
CA LEU A 136 11.60 8.48 -5.76
C LEU A 136 12.68 9.27 -5.03
N GLN A 137 12.32 9.86 -3.90
CA GLN A 137 13.26 10.48 -2.97
C GLN A 137 13.44 9.59 -1.74
N ARG A 138 14.69 9.30 -1.39
CA ARG A 138 15.09 8.53 -0.20
C ARG A 138 16.06 9.35 0.64
N GLY A 139 15.54 10.03 1.66
CA GLY A 139 16.33 11.03 2.39
C GLY A 139 16.83 12.14 1.43
N PRO A 140 18.15 12.38 1.30
CA PRO A 140 18.68 13.42 0.43
C PRO A 140 18.78 13.03 -1.06
N MET A 141 18.64 11.74 -1.41
CA MET A 141 18.78 11.30 -2.79
C MET A 141 17.44 11.37 -3.52
N ALA A 142 17.42 11.98 -4.71
CA ALA A 142 16.29 11.96 -5.63
C ALA A 142 16.65 11.13 -6.86
N LEU A 143 15.90 10.07 -7.11
CA LEU A 143 16.05 9.15 -8.23
C LEU A 143 14.86 9.32 -9.18
N PRO A 144 15.07 9.95 -10.36
CA PRO A 144 14.11 9.85 -11.45
C PRO A 144 13.92 8.40 -11.85
N LEU A 145 12.68 7.98 -11.91
CA LEU A 145 12.23 6.66 -12.29
C LEU A 145 11.49 6.75 -13.61
N GLY A 146 11.59 5.68 -14.38
CA GLY A 146 10.73 5.52 -15.54
C GLY A 146 11.29 6.03 -16.86
N ASN A 147 12.45 5.52 -17.24
CA ASN A 147 12.85 5.51 -18.64
C ASN A 147 12.51 4.13 -19.24
N SER A 148 11.62 4.11 -20.22
CA SER A 148 11.28 2.96 -21.04
C SER A 148 12.08 2.98 -22.35
N GLY A 149 12.12 1.85 -23.07
CA GLY A 149 12.71 1.82 -24.41
C GLY A 149 12.07 2.80 -25.40
N ALA A 150 10.82 3.22 -25.15
CA ALA A 150 10.13 4.23 -25.96
C ALA A 150 10.65 5.67 -25.72
N ASP A 151 11.34 5.90 -24.59
CA ASP A 151 11.93 7.20 -24.27
C ASP A 151 13.26 7.41 -24.99
N ILE A 152 13.87 6.31 -25.45
CA ILE A 152 15.00 6.38 -26.36
C ILE A 152 14.45 6.57 -27.77
N ALA A 153 14.74 7.73 -28.35
CA ALA A 153 14.40 8.01 -29.73
C ALA A 153 15.63 7.81 -30.62
N ASP A 154 15.41 7.12 -31.73
CA ASP A 154 16.31 7.09 -32.88
C ASP A 154 15.48 7.44 -34.11
N GLN A 155 15.44 8.72 -34.45
CA GLN A 155 14.68 9.21 -35.59
C GLN A 155 15.60 9.45 -36.78
N THR A 156 15.17 8.98 -37.95
CA THR A 156 15.85 9.24 -39.22
C THR A 156 14.90 9.99 -40.13
N PHE A 157 15.36 11.12 -40.66
CA PHE A 157 14.68 11.90 -41.68
C PHE A 157 15.46 11.78 -43.00
N VAL A 158 14.75 11.60 -44.10
CA VAL A 158 15.33 11.33 -45.42
C VAL A 158 15.07 12.49 -46.38
N ALA A 159 16.10 12.90 -47.11
CA ALA A 159 16.00 13.96 -48.11
C ALA A 159 14.98 13.60 -49.21
N GLY A 160 14.21 14.59 -49.65
CA GLY A 160 13.15 14.43 -50.66
C GLY A 160 11.86 13.79 -50.13
N THR A 161 11.88 13.21 -48.93
CA THR A 161 10.70 12.62 -48.28
C THR A 161 10.27 13.46 -47.09
N ASP A 162 11.17 13.68 -46.14
CA ASP A 162 10.89 14.39 -44.89
C ASP A 162 11.37 15.85 -44.92
N PHE A 163 12.39 16.15 -45.74
CA PHE A 163 12.94 17.50 -45.88
C PHE A 163 13.52 17.73 -47.28
N THR A 164 13.68 19.01 -47.64
CA THR A 164 14.34 19.42 -48.89
C THR A 164 15.69 20.09 -48.57
N PRO A 165 16.82 19.48 -48.97
CA PRO A 165 18.14 20.07 -48.79
C PRO A 165 18.23 21.47 -49.43
N GLY A 166 18.92 22.38 -48.75
CA GLY A 166 19.10 23.78 -49.15
C GLY A 166 17.92 24.70 -48.82
N SER A 167 16.80 24.19 -48.33
CA SER A 167 15.61 25.01 -48.02
C SER A 167 14.98 24.72 -46.65
N THR A 168 14.90 23.44 -46.24
CA THR A 168 14.29 23.09 -44.95
C THR A 168 15.18 23.50 -43.77
N THR A 169 14.62 24.24 -42.82
CA THR A 169 15.27 24.68 -41.57
C THR A 169 14.65 24.07 -40.32
N SER A 170 13.54 23.35 -40.43
CA SER A 170 12.86 22.74 -39.28
C SER A 170 12.42 21.33 -39.57
N LEU A 171 12.56 20.46 -38.58
CA LEU A 171 12.03 19.09 -38.56
C LEU A 171 11.05 18.94 -37.40
N THR A 172 10.02 18.11 -37.59
CA THR A 172 9.09 17.74 -36.53
C THR A 172 9.47 16.39 -35.96
N LEU A 173 9.84 16.36 -34.68
CA LEU A 173 10.19 15.16 -33.93
C LEU A 173 8.93 14.37 -33.55
N SER A 174 9.09 13.07 -33.29
CA SER A 174 7.96 12.18 -32.94
C SER A 174 7.47 12.39 -31.52
N GLN A 175 8.31 13.01 -30.67
CA GLN A 175 8.02 13.29 -29.27
C GLN A 175 8.78 14.52 -28.78
N SER A 176 8.36 15.04 -27.63
CA SER A 176 9.04 16.15 -26.96
C SER A 176 10.17 15.64 -26.09
N PHE A 177 11.35 16.26 -26.18
CA PHE A 177 12.52 15.90 -25.36
C PHE A 177 12.73 16.84 -24.17
N GLY A 178 11.89 17.87 -24.06
CA GLY A 178 11.93 18.88 -23.00
C GLY A 178 13.08 19.88 -23.12
N ALA A 179 14.29 19.43 -23.47
CA ALA A 179 15.48 20.25 -23.58
C ALA A 179 16.41 19.77 -24.70
N LYS A 180 17.05 20.70 -25.42
CA LYS A 180 17.94 20.39 -26.56
C LYS A 180 19.19 19.60 -26.15
N GLN A 181 19.64 19.74 -24.89
CA GLN A 181 20.80 19.04 -24.32
C GLN A 181 20.60 17.52 -24.25
N ARG A 182 19.40 17.05 -24.53
CA ARG A 182 18.99 15.64 -24.48
C ARG A 182 18.89 15.02 -25.87
N LEU A 183 19.29 15.78 -26.89
CA LEU A 183 19.35 15.41 -28.28
C LEU A 183 20.79 15.40 -28.78
N TRP A 184 21.08 14.47 -29.66
CA TRP A 184 22.25 14.46 -30.52
C TRP A 184 21.76 14.42 -31.97
N VAL A 185 22.16 15.42 -32.75
CA VAL A 185 21.73 15.58 -34.14
C VAL A 185 22.93 15.38 -35.06
N PHE A 186 22.72 14.62 -36.14
CA PHE A 186 23.74 14.32 -37.12
C PHE A 186 23.22 14.52 -38.54
N PHE A 187 24.03 15.11 -39.40
CA PHE A 187 23.81 15.15 -40.85
C PHE A 187 24.74 14.14 -41.50
N ASP A 188 24.19 13.06 -42.08
CA ASP A 188 24.96 11.93 -42.63
C ASP A 188 26.06 11.41 -41.68
N GLY A 189 25.77 11.40 -40.38
CA GLY A 189 26.69 10.97 -39.33
C GLY A 189 27.63 12.06 -38.80
N VAL A 190 27.62 13.27 -39.36
CA VAL A 190 28.40 14.41 -38.85
C VAL A 190 27.60 15.13 -37.77
N PHE A 191 28.17 15.19 -36.56
CA PHE A 191 27.56 15.85 -35.40
C PHE A 191 27.29 17.35 -35.66
N GLN A 192 26.10 17.81 -35.25
CA GLN A 192 25.72 19.21 -35.27
C GLN A 192 25.81 19.78 -33.85
N GLY A 193 26.55 20.88 -33.69
CA GLY A 193 26.70 21.56 -32.41
C GLY A 193 25.36 22.06 -31.84
N ASP A 194 25.28 22.17 -30.53
CA ASP A 194 24.05 22.62 -29.85
C ASP A 194 23.74 24.10 -30.12
N ASP A 195 24.69 24.87 -30.61
CA ASP A 195 24.56 26.23 -31.11
C ASP A 195 23.92 26.31 -32.51
N GLN A 196 23.89 25.20 -33.25
CA GLN A 196 23.35 25.13 -34.62
C GLN A 196 21.84 24.84 -34.67
N TYR A 197 21.20 24.59 -33.52
CA TYR A 197 19.77 24.31 -33.47
C TYR A 197 19.10 24.73 -32.14
N SER A 198 17.78 24.81 -32.19
CA SER A 198 16.89 25.07 -31.06
C SER A 198 15.75 24.05 -31.04
N LEU A 199 15.18 23.80 -29.85
CA LEU A 199 14.09 22.85 -29.65
C LEU A 199 12.95 23.54 -28.90
N SER A 200 11.74 23.45 -29.45
CA SER A 200 10.51 23.87 -28.78
C SER A 200 9.41 22.83 -28.98
N GLY A 201 8.97 22.19 -27.89
CA GLY A 201 8.07 21.05 -27.97
C GLY A 201 8.67 19.92 -28.83
N THR A 202 8.03 19.62 -29.95
CA THR A 202 8.50 18.65 -30.96
C THR A 202 9.20 19.30 -32.15
N SER A 203 9.27 20.62 -32.22
CA SER A 203 9.88 21.33 -33.34
C SER A 203 11.37 21.53 -33.09
N LEU A 204 12.19 20.90 -33.94
CA LEU A 204 13.63 21.08 -34.01
C LEU A 204 13.93 22.08 -35.13
N THR A 205 14.53 23.23 -34.81
CA THR A 205 14.80 24.31 -35.76
C THR A 205 16.29 24.60 -35.83
N PHE A 206 16.86 24.50 -37.03
CA PHE A 206 18.25 24.79 -37.33
C PHE A 206 18.47 26.28 -37.61
N THR A 207 19.66 26.78 -37.31
CA THR A 207 20.06 28.17 -37.58
C THR A 207 20.26 28.45 -39.07
N SER A 208 20.53 27.41 -39.86
CA SER A 208 20.63 27.45 -41.32
C SER A 208 19.85 26.29 -41.94
N ALA A 209 19.53 26.41 -43.24
CA ALA A 209 18.92 25.31 -43.97
C ALA A 209 19.86 24.08 -43.96
N ILE A 210 19.28 22.89 -43.91
CA ILE A 210 20.04 21.63 -44.01
C ILE A 210 20.81 21.66 -45.35
N PRO A 211 22.16 21.50 -45.36
CA PRO A 211 22.95 21.70 -46.57
C PRO A 211 22.56 20.79 -47.75
N VAL A 212 22.75 21.29 -48.98
CA VAL A 212 22.65 20.46 -50.18
C VAL A 212 23.72 19.37 -50.13
N GLY A 213 23.32 18.13 -50.40
CA GLY A 213 24.19 16.96 -50.31
C GLY A 213 23.95 16.11 -49.06
N VAL A 214 23.24 16.64 -48.06
CA VAL A 214 22.80 15.82 -46.90
C VAL A 214 21.68 14.88 -47.34
N SER A 215 21.88 13.58 -47.14
CA SER A 215 20.91 12.53 -47.51
C SER A 215 20.00 12.13 -46.35
N SER A 216 20.54 12.14 -45.13
CA SER A 216 19.83 11.74 -43.92
C SER A 216 20.18 12.63 -42.73
N VAL A 217 19.16 12.95 -41.93
CA VAL A 217 19.32 13.58 -40.62
C VAL A 217 18.94 12.57 -39.54
N TYR A 218 19.88 12.27 -38.67
CA TYR A 218 19.66 11.40 -37.52
C TYR A 218 19.48 12.26 -36.27
N VAL A 219 18.36 12.06 -35.57
CA VAL A 219 18.09 12.69 -34.28
C VAL A 219 17.96 11.58 -33.25
N LYS A 220 18.96 11.49 -32.38
CA LYS A 220 18.98 10.57 -31.26
C LYS A 220 18.70 11.33 -29.98
N GLY A 221 17.97 10.75 -29.05
CA GLY A 221 17.72 11.46 -27.80
C GLY A 221 17.05 10.62 -26.74
N LEU A 222 17.12 11.14 -25.52
CA LEU A 222 16.39 10.60 -24.40
C LEU A 222 15.27 11.57 -24.03
N SER A 223 14.03 11.16 -24.23
CA SER A 223 12.85 11.87 -23.77
C SER A 223 12.76 11.84 -22.23
N LEU A 224 12.14 12.83 -21.62
CA LEU A 224 11.79 12.81 -20.16
C LEU A 224 10.33 12.44 -20.01
N SER A 225 9.70 12.03 -21.09
CA SER A 225 8.33 11.60 -21.04
C SER A 225 8.27 10.32 -20.22
N ALA A 226 7.79 10.40 -18.99
CA ALA A 226 7.23 9.22 -18.35
C ALA A 226 5.92 8.76 -19.03
N ALA A 227 5.59 9.27 -20.24
CA ALA A 227 4.39 8.89 -20.99
C ALA A 227 4.60 7.47 -21.53
N GLY A 228 4.43 6.51 -20.64
CA GLY A 228 4.73 5.12 -20.93
C GLY A 228 5.17 4.30 -19.73
N LEU A 229 5.09 4.81 -18.49
CA LEU A 229 5.21 3.94 -17.31
C LEU A 229 3.96 3.08 -17.26
N GLY A 230 3.97 1.98 -18.00
CA GLY A 230 2.84 1.07 -18.11
C GLY A 230 2.42 0.60 -16.73
N THR A 231 3.12 -0.38 -16.20
CA THR A 231 2.96 -0.84 -14.82
C THR A 231 4.31 -0.78 -14.15
N GLN A 232 4.40 -0.11 -13.01
CA GLN A 232 5.65 0.00 -12.26
C GLN A 232 5.39 -0.32 -10.80
N LEU A 233 6.11 -1.33 -10.31
CA LEU A 233 6.19 -1.63 -8.89
C LEU A 233 7.55 -1.16 -8.37
N ILE A 234 7.53 -0.34 -7.33
CA ILE A 234 8.73 0.00 -6.57
C ILE A 234 8.56 -0.34 -5.11
N GLU A 235 9.65 -0.66 -4.44
CA GLU A 235 9.66 -0.85 -2.99
C GLU A 235 10.06 0.45 -2.29
N LEU A 236 9.21 0.87 -1.36
CA LEU A 236 9.40 2.05 -0.53
C LEU A 236 9.74 1.63 0.90
N ASN A 237 10.64 2.37 1.53
CA ASN A 237 10.85 2.34 2.97
C ASN A 237 10.04 3.43 3.67
N ALA A 238 9.90 3.34 5.00
CA ALA A 238 9.37 4.44 5.79
C ALA A 238 10.18 5.72 5.55
N GLY A 239 9.49 6.81 5.23
CA GLY A 239 10.08 8.11 4.92
C GLY A 239 10.50 8.31 3.46
N ASP A 240 10.40 7.29 2.59
CA ASP A 240 10.58 7.49 1.15
C ASP A 240 9.43 8.35 0.60
N ILE A 241 9.74 9.28 -0.30
CA ILE A 241 8.77 10.18 -0.94
C ILE A 241 8.69 9.85 -2.43
N VAL A 242 7.47 9.72 -2.95
CA VAL A 242 7.19 9.59 -4.38
C VAL A 242 6.57 10.88 -4.88
N SER A 243 7.15 11.45 -5.93
CA SER A 243 6.64 12.63 -6.63
C SER A 243 6.27 12.25 -8.05
N LEU A 244 5.03 12.56 -8.45
CA LEU A 244 4.47 12.23 -9.76
C LEU A 244 3.94 13.51 -10.44
N THR A 245 4.33 13.71 -11.69
CA THR A 245 3.70 14.67 -12.60
C THR A 245 2.95 13.89 -13.65
N TYR A 246 1.72 14.23 -14.01
CA TYR A 246 0.91 13.50 -14.98
C TYR A 246 -0.05 14.40 -15.77
N SER A 247 -0.36 14.00 -17.00
CA SER A 247 -1.36 14.63 -17.88
C SER A 247 -2.70 13.88 -17.92
N SER A 248 -2.71 12.61 -17.53
CA SER A 248 -3.93 11.86 -17.22
C SER A 248 -3.73 11.05 -15.93
N VAL A 249 -4.78 10.99 -15.09
CA VAL A 249 -4.69 10.47 -13.72
C VAL A 249 -4.34 8.97 -13.72
N PRO A 250 -3.19 8.56 -13.14
CA PRO A 250 -2.83 7.15 -13.01
C PRO A 250 -3.51 6.52 -11.78
N ALA A 251 -3.60 5.19 -11.76
CA ALA A 251 -4.04 4.43 -10.60
C ALA A 251 -2.84 4.02 -9.74
N VAL A 252 -2.92 4.26 -8.43
CA VAL A 252 -1.92 3.80 -7.46
C VAL A 252 -2.53 2.75 -6.55
N THR A 253 -1.79 1.67 -6.34
CA THR A 253 -2.10 0.64 -5.35
C THR A 253 -0.92 0.48 -4.42
N ILE A 254 -1.17 0.58 -3.12
CA ILE A 254 -0.20 0.27 -2.09
C ILE A 254 -0.34 -1.20 -1.73
N ILE A 255 0.78 -1.90 -1.74
CA ILE A 255 0.89 -3.31 -1.38
C ILE A 255 1.71 -3.37 -0.09
N PRO A 256 1.08 -3.56 1.07
CA PRO A 256 1.79 -3.69 2.35
C PRO A 256 2.78 -4.85 2.34
N ARG A 257 3.87 -4.72 3.09
CA ARG A 257 4.99 -5.68 3.14
C ARG A 257 5.38 -5.98 4.57
#